data_AF-A0A3P6PLK7-F1
#
_entry.id   AF-A0A3P6PLK7-F1
#
_cell.length_a   1.000
_cell.length_b   1.000
_cell.length_c   1.000
_cell.angle_alpha   90.00
_cell.angle_beta   90.00
_cell.angle_gamma   90.00
#
_symmetry.space_group_name_H-M   'P 1'
#
loop_
_entity.id
_entity.type
_entity.pdbx_description
1 polymer ?
#
loop_
_entity_poly.entity_id
_entity_poly.type
_entity_poly.pdbx_seq_one_letter_code
_entity_poly.pdbx_strand_id
1 'polypeptide(L)'
;MRLFQKFKWRKITILQSVEEVFTSTAKDLEEQCREKGIRVERQSFYGDPTDAVKTLVRQDARIIVGLFYVTEARRVLCQAYKHGLYGRKYVWFFIGWYADTWFIPPSDEPLNCTAKQVRPYLFLKHFCINQFSRQT
;
A
#
# COMPACT_ATOMS: atom_id res chain seq x y z
N MET A 1 14.21 -3.28 -4.68
CA MET A 1 14.48 -2.69 -6.02
C MET A 1 14.64 -3.67 -7.19
N ARG A 2 15.24 -4.86 -7.01
CA ARG A 2 15.41 -5.85 -8.11
C ARG A 2 14.08 -6.23 -8.80
N LEU A 3 12.98 -6.19 -8.05
CA LEU A 3 11.64 -6.48 -8.55
C LEU A 3 11.17 -5.47 -9.62
N PHE A 4 11.26 -4.18 -9.33
CA PHE A 4 10.81 -3.13 -10.24
C PHE A 4 11.61 -3.11 -11.54
N GLN A 5 12.91 -3.41 -11.47
CA GLN A 5 13.77 -3.56 -12.63
C GLN A 5 13.38 -4.79 -13.47
N LYS A 6 13.13 -5.93 -12.83
CA LYS A 6 12.72 -7.18 -13.52
C LYS A 6 11.43 -6.98 -14.33
N PHE A 7 10.45 -6.29 -13.76
CA PHE A 7 9.18 -6.00 -14.43
C PHE A 7 9.19 -4.70 -15.25
N LYS A 8 10.34 -4.01 -15.35
CA LYS A 8 10.54 -2.76 -16.08
C LYS A 8 9.53 -1.65 -15.72
N TRP A 9 9.09 -1.61 -14.46
CA TRP A 9 8.16 -0.59 -14.00
C TRP A 9 8.86 0.75 -13.83
N ARG A 10 8.28 1.80 -14.44
CA ARG A 10 8.85 3.16 -14.44
C ARG A 10 8.06 4.16 -13.59
N LYS A 11 6.90 3.78 -13.07
CA LYS A 11 6.05 4.60 -12.22
C LYS A 11 5.51 3.74 -11.06
N ILE A 12 5.64 4.22 -9.83
CA ILE A 12 4.98 3.66 -8.65
C ILE A 12 4.30 4.77 -7.85
N THR A 13 3.31 4.40 -7.04
CA THR A 13 2.65 5.31 -6.12
C THR A 13 2.77 4.78 -4.70
N ILE A 14 3.23 5.61 -3.76
CA ILE A 14 3.28 5.29 -2.34
C ILE A 14 2.02 5.88 -1.68
N LEU A 15 1.27 5.05 -0.97
CA LEU A 15 0.17 5.46 -0.10
C LEU A 15 0.58 5.22 1.34
N GLN A 16 0.63 6.27 2.16
CA GLN A 16 1.06 6.17 3.56
C GLN A 16 0.09 6.80 4.55
N SER A 17 0.04 6.29 5.78
CA SER A 17 -0.52 7.07 6.90
C SER A 17 0.50 8.12 7.37
N VAL A 18 0.03 9.21 7.97
CA VAL A 18 0.89 10.29 8.49
C VAL A 18 1.48 9.88 9.84
N GLU A 19 2.37 8.89 9.81
CA GLU A 19 3.21 8.48 10.93
C GLU A 19 4.67 8.77 10.59
N GLU A 20 5.47 9.14 11.59
CA GLU A 20 6.89 9.47 11.38
C GLU A 20 7.66 8.30 10.77
N VAL A 21 7.42 7.09 11.28
CA VAL A 21 8.06 5.84 10.82
C VAL A 21 7.79 5.54 9.34
N PHE A 22 6.59 5.88 8.84
CA PHE A 22 6.24 5.66 7.43
C PHE A 22 6.75 6.80 6.55
N THR A 23 6.81 8.02 7.08
CA THR A 23 7.32 9.19 6.37
C THR A 23 8.80 9.04 6.03
N SER A 24 9.63 8.58 6.98
CA SER A 24 11.05 8.29 6.73
C SER A 24 11.21 7.16 5.72
N THR A 25 10.51 6.05 5.93
CA THR A 25 10.54 4.88 5.02
C THR A 25 10.15 5.25 3.58
N ALA A 26 9.10 6.07 3.40
CA ALA A 26 8.67 6.50 2.09
C ALA A 26 9.68 7.43 1.40
N LYS A 27 10.34 8.29 2.16
CA LYS A 27 11.40 9.16 1.66
C LYS A 27 12.58 8.32 1.15
N ASP A 28 13.06 7.36 1.95
CA ASP A 28 14.15 6.47 1.57
C ASP A 28 13.80 5.64 0.32
N LEU A 29 12.57 5.13 0.24
CA LEU A 29 12.10 4.38 -0.92
C LEU A 29 12.00 5.27 -2.17
N GLU A 30 11.54 6.51 -2.02
CA GLU A 30 11.46 7.49 -3.10
C GLU A 30 12.85 7.81 -3.66
N GLU A 31 13.82 8.09 -2.80
CA GLU A 31 15.20 8.39 -3.18
C GLU A 31 15.84 7.23 -3.96
N GLN A 32 15.74 6.00 -3.44
CA GLN A 32 16.26 4.82 -4.13
C GLN A 32 15.58 4.55 -5.48
N CYS A 33 14.29 4.88 -5.61
CA CYS A 33 13.55 4.76 -6.87
C CYS A 33 14.03 5.80 -7.88
N ARG A 34 14.23 7.04 -7.43
CA ARG A 34 14.67 8.15 -8.25
C ARG A 34 16.06 7.93 -8.82
N GLU A 35 17.00 7.40 -8.02
CA GLU A 35 18.34 6.99 -8.47
C GLU A 35 18.29 5.96 -9.61
N LYS A 36 17.20 5.20 -9.70
CA LYS A 36 16.99 4.15 -10.70
C LYS A 36 16.08 4.59 -11.85
N GLY A 37 15.77 5.89 -11.94
CA GLY A 37 14.90 6.46 -12.97
C GLY A 37 13.44 6.03 -12.85
N ILE A 38 12.99 5.58 -11.68
CA ILE A 38 11.60 5.23 -11.40
C ILE A 38 10.90 6.47 -10.84
N ARG A 39 9.83 6.91 -11.49
CA ARG A 39 8.98 8.02 -11.01
C ARG A 39 8.15 7.54 -9.83
N VAL A 40 8.16 8.31 -8.75
CA VAL A 40 7.39 8.04 -7.53
C VAL A 40 6.40 9.17 -7.31
N GLU A 41 5.14 8.80 -7.09
CA GLU A 41 4.11 9.73 -6.59
C GLU A 41 3.77 9.33 -5.15
N ARG A 42 3.63 10.32 -4.26
CA ARG A 42 3.27 10.08 -2.86
C ARG A 42 1.86 10.58 -2.58
N GLN A 43 1.11 9.80 -1.82
CA GLN A 43 -0.19 10.16 -1.26
C GLN A 43 -0.18 9.81 0.22
N SER A 44 -0.70 10.71 1.05
CA SER A 44 -0.82 10.49 2.49
C SER A 44 -2.26 10.66 2.94
N PHE A 45 -2.61 10.03 4.06
CA PHE A 45 -3.90 10.21 4.72
C PHE A 45 -3.74 10.17 6.24
N TYR A 46 -4.68 10.83 6.93
CA TYR A 46 -4.82 10.78 8.38
C TYR A 46 -6.26 10.41 8.71
N GLY A 47 -6.48 9.34 9.46
CA GLY A 47 -7.82 8.83 9.77
C GLY A 47 -8.51 8.16 8.57
N ASP A 48 -9.30 8.92 7.80
CA ASP A 48 -10.08 8.41 6.66
C ASP A 48 -9.25 8.41 5.35
N PRO A 49 -9.00 7.23 4.71
CA PRO A 49 -8.23 7.15 3.48
C PRO A 49 -9.02 7.47 2.20
N THR A 50 -10.32 7.82 2.29
CA THR A 50 -11.21 7.95 1.13
C THR A 50 -10.67 8.87 0.04
N ASP A 51 -10.24 10.07 0.39
CA ASP A 51 -9.77 11.03 -0.62
C ASP A 51 -8.40 10.67 -1.20
N ALA A 52 -7.52 10.07 -0.39
CA ALA A 52 -6.25 9.55 -0.88
C ALA A 52 -6.47 8.41 -1.89
N VAL A 53 -7.41 7.50 -1.60
CA VAL A 53 -7.80 6.42 -2.53
C VAL A 53 -8.41 6.98 -3.82
N LYS A 54 -9.28 7.99 -3.74
CA LYS A 54 -9.81 8.65 -4.94
C LYS A 54 -8.70 9.29 -5.78
N THR A 55 -7.67 9.85 -5.13
CA THR A 55 -6.49 10.37 -5.86
C THR A 55 -5.74 9.27 -6.60
N LEU A 56 -5.57 8.08 -6.00
CA LEU A 56 -4.96 6.93 -6.68
C LEU A 56 -5.72 6.56 -7.97
N VAL A 57 -7.05 6.59 -7.93
CA VAL A 57 -7.89 6.34 -9.12
C VAL A 57 -7.65 7.42 -10.18
N ARG A 58 -7.69 8.70 -9.80
CA ARG A 58 -7.46 9.83 -10.73
C ARG A 58 -6.07 9.80 -11.37
N GLN A 59 -5.07 9.32 -10.63
CA GLN A 59 -3.67 9.21 -11.10
C GLN A 59 -3.40 7.95 -11.93
N ASP A 60 -4.40 7.10 -12.12
CA ASP A 60 -4.29 5.77 -12.71
C ASP A 60 -3.17 4.94 -12.06
N ALA A 61 -3.10 4.96 -10.73
CA ALA A 61 -2.06 4.26 -9.98
C ALA A 61 -2.19 2.74 -10.15
N ARG A 62 -1.20 2.10 -10.79
CA ARG A 62 -1.18 0.65 -11.06
C ARG A 62 -0.33 -0.15 -10.08
N ILE A 63 0.76 0.45 -9.59
CA ILE A 63 1.71 -0.19 -8.68
C ILE A 63 1.74 0.65 -7.42
N ILE A 64 1.18 0.11 -6.35
CA ILE A 64 0.89 0.85 -5.13
C ILE A 64 1.68 0.21 -3.98
N VAL A 65 2.42 1.03 -3.25
CA VAL A 65 3.14 0.64 -2.03
C VAL A 65 2.40 1.22 -0.84
N GLY A 66 1.80 0.37 -0.01
CA GLY A 66 1.06 0.73 1.19
C GLY A 66 1.95 0.72 2.43
N LEU A 67 2.05 1.87 3.11
CA LEU A 67 2.79 2.07 4.34
C LEU A 67 1.85 2.60 5.44
N PHE A 68 1.20 1.69 6.15
CA PHE A 68 0.22 2.02 7.19
C PHE A 68 0.04 0.83 8.12
N TYR A 69 -0.57 1.03 9.29
CA TYR A 69 -0.84 -0.07 10.21
C TYR A 69 -2.02 -0.95 9.74
N VAL A 70 -2.21 -2.07 10.44
CA VAL A 70 -3.16 -3.12 10.08
C VAL A 70 -4.61 -2.60 10.01
N THR A 71 -5.00 -1.72 10.93
CA THR A 71 -6.35 -1.14 10.99
C THR A 71 -6.62 -0.25 9.77
N GLU A 72 -5.67 0.63 9.44
CA GLU A 72 -5.71 1.49 8.28
C GLU A 72 -5.65 0.68 6.99
N ALA A 73 -4.91 -0.42 6.95
CA ALA A 73 -4.87 -1.30 5.80
C ALA A 73 -6.26 -1.84 5.46
N ARG A 74 -7.04 -2.26 6.45
CA ARG A 74 -8.43 -2.72 6.24
C ARG A 74 -9.33 -1.59 5.68
N ARG A 75 -9.19 -0.37 6.22
CA ARG A 75 -9.94 0.81 5.74
C ARG A 75 -9.55 1.21 4.31
N VAL A 76 -8.25 1.24 4.00
CA VAL A 76 -7.73 1.51 2.66
C VAL A 76 -8.23 0.48 1.67
N LEU A 77 -8.15 -0.81 1.99
CA LEU A 77 -8.59 -1.88 1.10
C LEU A 77 -10.11 -1.90 0.89
N CYS A 78 -10.88 -1.56 1.92
CA CYS A 78 -12.31 -1.32 1.80
C CYS A 78 -12.62 -0.22 0.76
N GLN A 79 -11.96 0.94 0.88
CA GLN A 79 -12.16 2.04 -0.07
C GLN A 79 -11.64 1.70 -1.47
N ALA A 80 -10.49 1.04 -1.56
CA ALA A 80 -9.91 0.59 -2.82
C ALA A 80 -10.87 -0.38 -3.55
N TYR A 81 -11.52 -1.29 -2.82
CA TYR A 81 -12.53 -2.19 -3.40
C TYR A 81 -13.73 -1.41 -3.95
N LYS A 82 -14.28 -0.47 -3.18
CA LYS A 82 -15.41 0.39 -3.62
C LYS A 82 -15.08 1.19 -4.87
N HIS A 83 -13.81 1.57 -5.04
CA HIS A 83 -13.33 2.34 -6.18
C HIS A 83 -12.67 1.50 -7.29
N GLY A 84 -12.75 0.16 -7.23
CA GLY A 84 -12.30 -0.71 -8.31
C GLY A 84 -10.78 -0.90 -8.43
N LEU A 85 -9.99 -0.56 -7.41
CA LEU A 85 -8.52 -0.69 -7.39
C LEU A 85 -8.02 -2.12 -7.10
N TYR A 86 -8.64 -3.12 -7.72
CA TYR A 86 -8.31 -4.54 -7.56
C TYR A 86 -8.27 -5.29 -8.88
N GLY A 87 -7.73 -6.51 -8.85
CA GLY A 87 -7.62 -7.39 -10.02
C GLY A 87 -6.27 -7.26 -10.73
N ARG A 88 -6.14 -7.92 -11.89
CA ARG A 88 -4.84 -8.17 -12.56
C ARG A 88 -4.11 -6.92 -13.03
N LYS A 89 -4.79 -5.77 -13.11
CA LYS A 89 -4.21 -4.49 -13.55
C LYS A 89 -3.52 -3.73 -12.41
N TYR A 90 -3.69 -4.16 -11.16
CA TYR A 90 -3.19 -3.47 -9.98
C TYR A 90 -2.29 -4.39 -9.16
N VAL A 91 -1.15 -3.85 -8.74
CA VAL A 91 -0.20 -4.52 -7.85
C VAL A 91 -0.10 -3.70 -6.58
N TRP A 92 -0.33 -4.35 -5.45
CA TRP A 92 -0.23 -3.78 -4.11
C TRP A 92 0.93 -4.44 -3.36
N PHE A 93 1.80 -3.61 -2.78
CA PHE A 93 2.83 -4.02 -1.84
C PHE A 93 2.47 -3.54 -0.45
N PHE A 94 2.67 -4.39 0.54
CA PHE A 94 2.47 -4.07 1.95
C PHE A 94 3.72 -4.39 2.76
N ILE A 95 3.77 -3.82 3.94
CA ILE A 95 4.76 -4.15 4.97
C ILE A 95 4.50 -5.57 5.51
N GLY A 96 5.58 -6.35 5.68
CA GLY A 96 5.49 -7.80 5.86
C GLY A 96 5.28 -8.33 7.27
N TRP A 97 4.91 -7.47 8.22
CA TRP A 97 4.81 -7.82 9.63
C TRP A 97 3.35 -8.00 10.10
N TYR A 98 2.40 -8.05 9.17
CA TYR A 98 1.01 -8.33 9.50
C TYR A 98 0.78 -9.81 9.79
N ALA A 99 0.07 -10.11 10.89
CA ALA A 99 -0.35 -11.47 11.23
C ALA A 99 -1.19 -12.12 10.13
N ASP A 100 -1.19 -13.45 10.01
CA ASP A 100 -1.81 -14.11 8.85
C ASP A 100 -3.29 -13.76 8.63
N THR A 101 -4.02 -13.56 9.72
CA THR A 101 -5.46 -13.27 9.75
C THR A 101 -5.80 -11.78 9.84
N TRP A 102 -4.84 -10.87 9.65
CA TRP A 102 -5.02 -9.42 9.83
C TRP A 102 -6.21 -8.82 9.05
N PHE A 103 -6.60 -9.43 7.93
CA PHE A 103 -7.68 -8.98 7.06
C PHE A 103 -9.08 -9.27 7.60
N ILE A 104 -9.19 -10.07 8.66
CA ILE A 104 -10.43 -10.33 9.38
C ILE A 104 -10.58 -9.18 10.40
N PRO A 105 -11.55 -8.26 10.23
CA PRO A 105 -11.76 -7.21 11.21
C PRO A 105 -12.21 -7.81 12.54
N PRO A 106 -11.75 -7.30 13.69
CA PRO A 106 -12.30 -7.67 14.98
C PRO A 106 -13.73 -7.12 15.12
N SER A 107 -14.53 -7.71 16.00
CA SER A 107 -15.97 -7.44 16.11
C SER A 107 -16.30 -6.01 16.54
N ASP A 108 -15.37 -5.33 17.19
CA ASP A 108 -15.47 -3.96 17.69
C ASP A 108 -14.99 -2.90 16.69
N GLU A 109 -14.44 -3.30 15.52
CA GLU A 109 -14.02 -2.34 14.49
C GLU A 109 -15.21 -1.99 13.58
N PRO A 110 -15.65 -0.71 13.55
CA PRO A 110 -16.72 -0.26 12.66
C PRO A 110 -16.20 -0.19 11.21
N LEU A 111 -16.18 -1.33 10.52
CA LEU A 111 -15.78 -1.45 9.13
C LEU A 111 -16.94 -2.02 8.30
N ASN A 112 -17.50 -1.20 7.40
CA ASN A 112 -18.57 -1.59 6.47
C ASN A 112 -18.10 -2.51 5.32
N CYS A 113 -17.02 -3.28 5.52
CA CYS A 113 -16.39 -4.13 4.51
C CYS A 113 -16.25 -5.55 5.04
N THR A 114 -16.57 -6.53 4.20
CA THR A 114 -16.43 -7.94 4.54
C THR A 114 -15.04 -8.47 4.18
N ALA A 115 -14.56 -9.49 4.90
CA ALA A 115 -13.31 -10.17 4.57
C ALA A 115 -13.27 -10.68 3.11
N LYS A 116 -14.42 -11.01 2.51
CA LYS A 116 -14.55 -11.40 1.10
C LYS A 116 -14.12 -10.28 0.13
N GLN A 117 -14.36 -9.01 0.48
CA GLN A 117 -13.96 -7.85 -0.33
C GLN A 117 -12.47 -7.53 -0.20
N VAL A 118 -11.84 -7.91 0.91
CA VAL A 118 -10.38 -7.75 1.13
C VAL A 118 -9.58 -8.91 0.53
N ARG A 119 -10.19 -10.09 0.40
CA ARG A 119 -9.56 -11.31 -0.15
C ARG A 119 -8.78 -11.12 -1.46
N PRO A 120 -9.23 -10.35 -2.47
CA PRO A 120 -8.50 -10.17 -3.72
C PRO A 120 -7.08 -9.60 -3.53
N TYR A 121 -6.84 -8.86 -2.45
CA TYR A 121 -5.54 -8.23 -2.16
C TYR A 121 -4.57 -9.19 -1.44
N LEU A 122 -5.07 -10.30 -0.89
CA LEU A 122 -4.26 -11.24 -0.08
C LEU A 122 -3.31 -12.11 -0.92
N PHE A 123 -3.58 -12.28 -2.21
CA PHE A 123 -2.69 -13.01 -3.13
C PHE A 123 -1.34 -12.34 -3.32
N LEU A 124 -1.20 -11.07 -2.92
CA LEU A 124 0.00 -10.26 -3.11
C LEU A 124 0.93 -10.24 -1.88
N LYS A 125 0.58 -10.96 -0.79
CA LYS A 125 1.38 -11.06 0.44
C LYS A 125 2.84 -11.52 0.21
N HIS A 126 3.15 -12.21 -0.88
CA HIS A 126 4.48 -12.78 -1.11
C HIS A 126 5.59 -11.77 -1.48
N PHE A 127 5.26 -10.48 -1.65
CA PHE A 127 6.25 -9.44 -1.89
C PHE A 127 6.37 -8.45 -0.72
N CYS A 128 6.38 -9.00 0.50
CA CYS A 128 6.73 -8.25 1.70
C CYS A 128 8.04 -7.47 1.46
N ILE A 129 8.00 -6.16 1.62
CA ILE A 129 9.21 -5.34 1.72
C ILE A 129 9.78 -5.67 3.09
N ASN A 130 10.55 -6.76 3.18
CA ASN A 130 11.33 -7.05 4.39
C ASN A 130 12.16 -5.80 4.69
N GLN A 131 12.03 -5.37 5.93
CA GLN A 131 12.37 -4.03 6.40
C GLN A 131 13.71 -3.55 5.84
N PHE A 132 13.68 -2.35 5.27
CA PHE A 132 14.83 -1.50 5.02
C PHE A 132 15.35 -0.88 6.33
N SER A 133 15.25 -1.57 7.46
CA SER A 133 15.99 -1.21 8.67
C SER A 133 17.38 -1.83 8.55
N ARG A 134 18.28 -1.12 7.86
CA ARG A 134 19.66 -1.12 8.36
C ARG A 134 19.56 -0.56 9.77
N GLN A 135 19.73 -1.44 10.74
CA GLN A 135 20.16 -1.08 12.08
C GLN A 135 21.33 -0.10 11.93
N THR A 136 21.16 1.09 12.50
CA THR A 136 22.29 1.79 13.13
C THR A 136 22.95 0.89 14.15
#